data_AF-Q1PLD4-F1
#
_entry.id   AF-Q1PLD4-F1
#
_cell.length_a   1.000
_cell.length_b   1.000
_cell.length_c   1.000
_cell.angle_alpha   90.00
_cell.angle_beta   90.00
_cell.angle_gamma   90.00
#
_symmetry.space_group_name_H-M   'P 1'
#
loop_
_entity.id
_entity.type
_entity.pdbx_description
1 polymer ?
#
loop_
_entity_poly.entity_id
_entity_poly.type
_entity_poly.pdbx_seq_one_letter_code
_entity_poly.pdbx_strand_id
1 'polypeptide(L)'
;MRRLFLATILFLFPFSANAGFPEGENGYDLKKIEESFRLPCDEIGNDECIARALGVGACTWIFEINKNKETGEALKIADSVLIALLKGNNLDLKSMLEKDGLIKNNIKKEATYRINFCRKETKKAIPKLIKKLPQGVVLDEERIENLTSVFPLQYLSMFEQMSKYKK
;
A
#
# COMPACT_ATOMS: atom_id res chain seq x y z
N MET A 1 55.27 -9.57 16.39
CA MET A 1 54.13 -8.62 16.28
C MET A 1 53.51 -8.75 14.90
N ARG A 2 52.44 -9.54 14.77
CA ARG A 2 51.86 -9.92 13.46
C ARG A 2 50.35 -10.02 13.56
N ARG A 3 49.69 -8.92 13.91
CA ARG A 3 48.22 -8.79 13.94
C ARG A 3 47.89 -7.31 13.83
N LEU A 4 47.54 -6.80 12.63
CA LEU A 4 46.84 -5.53 12.41
C LEU A 4 46.65 -5.20 10.91
N PHE A 5 46.16 -6.15 10.10
CA PHE A 5 45.79 -5.85 8.70
C PHE A 5 44.50 -6.56 8.25
N LEU A 6 43.49 -6.64 9.13
CA LEU A 6 42.18 -7.18 8.77
C LEU A 6 41.00 -6.23 9.07
N ALA A 7 41.27 -4.99 9.49
CA ALA A 7 40.23 -4.03 9.86
C ALA A 7 39.84 -3.02 8.75
N THR A 8 40.58 -2.97 7.63
CA THR A 8 40.40 -1.92 6.61
C THR A 8 39.46 -2.29 5.46
N ILE A 9 38.99 -3.54 5.35
CA ILE A 9 38.10 -3.96 4.25
C ILE A 9 36.62 -3.66 4.53
N LEU A 10 36.25 -3.35 5.78
CA LEU A 10 34.87 -3.04 6.17
C LEU A 10 34.46 -1.57 5.95
N PHE A 11 35.38 -0.69 5.54
CA PHE A 11 35.11 0.74 5.32
C PHE A 11 34.91 1.14 3.84
N LEU A 12 34.99 0.20 2.89
CA LEU A 12 34.86 0.48 1.46
C LEU A 12 33.52 0.05 0.84
N PHE A 13 32.60 -0.53 1.62
CA PHE A 13 31.26 -0.79 1.14
C PHE A 13 30.36 0.40 1.47
N PRO A 14 29.78 1.08 0.46
CA PRO A 14 28.71 2.02 0.72
C PRO A 14 27.51 1.18 1.14
N PHE A 15 27.33 0.97 2.45
CA PHE A 15 26.06 0.49 3.01
C PHE A 15 25.04 1.63 2.97
N SER A 16 24.82 2.21 1.79
CA SER A 16 23.58 2.88 1.44
C SER A 16 22.71 1.84 0.74
N ALA A 17 22.34 0.78 1.46
CA ALA A 17 21.17 0.01 1.08
C ALA A 17 19.99 0.96 1.27
N ASN A 18 19.62 1.68 0.21
CA ASN A 18 18.31 2.30 0.12
C ASN A 18 17.31 1.14 0.05
N ALA A 19 16.94 0.60 1.22
CA ALA A 19 15.81 -0.30 1.40
C ALA A 19 14.49 0.50 1.29
N GLY A 20 14.44 1.43 0.32
CA GLY A 20 13.22 2.09 -0.08
C GLY A 20 12.41 1.14 -0.95
N PHE A 21 11.09 1.24 -0.86
CA PHE A 21 10.21 0.67 -1.87
C PHE A 21 10.70 1.15 -3.25
N PRO A 22 10.74 0.30 -4.29
CA PRO A 22 11.40 0.60 -5.57
C PRO A 22 10.65 1.71 -6.35
N GLU A 23 10.94 2.94 -5.95
CA GLU A 23 10.45 4.19 -6.47
C GLU A 23 11.65 4.95 -7.06
N GLY A 24 11.57 5.29 -8.34
CA GLY A 24 12.56 6.09 -9.06
C GLY A 24 12.02 7.47 -9.44
N GLU A 25 12.83 8.26 -10.15
CA GLU A 25 12.47 9.62 -10.58
C GLU A 25 11.18 9.67 -11.43
N ASN A 26 10.90 8.59 -12.18
CA ASN A 26 9.74 8.49 -13.08
C ASN A 26 8.57 7.67 -12.50
N GLY A 27 8.60 7.34 -11.21
CA GLY A 27 7.58 6.51 -10.54
C GLY A 27 8.08 5.14 -10.12
N TYR A 28 7.16 4.19 -9.93
CA TYR A 28 7.48 2.85 -9.41
C TYR A 28 8.10 1.94 -10.47
N ASP A 29 9.21 1.29 -10.12
CA ASP A 29 9.82 0.25 -10.96
C ASP A 29 9.05 -1.06 -10.78
N LEU A 30 7.96 -1.21 -11.55
CA LEU A 30 7.05 -2.36 -11.47
C LEU A 30 7.76 -3.69 -11.72
N LYS A 31 8.75 -3.70 -12.62
CA LYS A 31 9.53 -4.92 -12.91
C LYS A 31 10.34 -5.32 -11.69
N LYS A 32 11.02 -4.36 -11.04
CA LYS A 32 11.76 -4.62 -9.80
C LYS A 32 10.84 -5.01 -8.65
N ILE A 33 9.64 -4.44 -8.54
CA ILE A 33 8.63 -4.89 -7.57
C ILE A 33 8.30 -6.36 -7.79
N GLU A 34 7.97 -6.73 -9.03
CA GLU A 34 7.58 -8.10 -9.38
C GLU A 34 8.74 -9.10 -9.20
N GLU A 35 9.96 -8.74 -9.58
CA GLU A 35 11.11 -9.65 -9.57
C GLU A 35 11.82 -9.73 -8.22
N SER A 36 11.88 -8.62 -7.47
CA SER A 36 12.77 -8.50 -6.30
C SER A 36 12.04 -8.28 -4.97
N PHE A 37 10.79 -7.78 -4.98
CA PHE A 37 10.08 -7.51 -3.74
C PHE A 37 9.35 -8.77 -3.24
N ARG A 38 10.00 -9.49 -2.33
CA ARG A 38 9.48 -10.74 -1.75
C ARG A 38 8.94 -10.51 -0.34
N LEU A 39 7.67 -10.84 -0.16
CA LEU A 39 7.04 -10.95 1.14
C LEU A 39 7.30 -12.37 1.68
N PRO A 40 7.45 -12.54 3.00
CA PRO A 40 7.72 -13.85 3.60
C PRO A 40 6.46 -14.72 3.67
N CYS A 41 5.77 -14.94 2.55
CA CYS A 41 4.46 -15.61 2.49
C CYS A 41 4.50 -17.06 2.97
N ASP A 42 5.64 -17.73 2.81
CA ASP A 42 5.85 -19.09 3.33
C ASP A 42 5.85 -19.11 4.87
N GLU A 43 6.22 -18.00 5.52
CA GLU A 43 6.26 -17.90 6.98
C GLU A 43 4.94 -17.40 7.57
N ILE A 44 4.30 -16.43 6.91
CA ILE A 44 3.13 -15.72 7.45
C ILE A 44 1.79 -16.15 6.83
N GLY A 45 1.83 -16.91 5.74
CA GLY A 45 0.67 -17.34 4.97
C GLY A 45 0.16 -16.32 3.96
N ASN A 46 -0.57 -16.82 2.96
CA ASN A 46 -1.05 -16.03 1.82
C ASN A 46 -2.02 -14.92 2.22
N ASP A 47 -2.93 -15.19 3.17
CA ASP A 47 -3.92 -14.20 3.62
C ASP A 47 -3.22 -12.96 4.22
N GLU A 48 -2.21 -13.20 5.07
CA GLU A 48 -1.41 -12.12 5.70
C GLU A 48 -0.57 -11.37 4.66
N CYS A 49 -0.02 -12.09 3.68
CA CYS A 49 0.70 -11.49 2.57
C CYS A 49 -0.18 -10.60 1.68
N ILE A 50 -1.40 -11.05 1.37
CA ILE A 50 -2.37 -10.23 0.63
C ILE A 50 -2.73 -9.00 1.45
N ALA A 51 -2.96 -9.13 2.76
CA ALA A 51 -3.23 -7.98 3.63
C ALA A 51 -2.10 -6.95 3.62
N ARG A 52 -0.84 -7.39 3.62
CA ARG A 52 0.33 -6.50 3.47
C ARG A 52 0.36 -5.82 2.11
N ALA A 53 0.11 -6.56 1.02
CA ALA A 53 0.05 -6.00 -0.32
C ALA A 53 -1.06 -4.95 -0.46
N LEU A 54 -2.25 -5.20 0.10
CA LEU A 54 -3.35 -4.24 0.18
C LEU A 54 -2.94 -2.97 0.94
N GLY A 55 -2.20 -3.12 2.04
CA GLY A 55 -1.61 -2.00 2.78
C GLY A 55 -0.70 -1.13 1.90
N VAL A 56 0.21 -1.76 1.15
CA VAL A 56 1.09 -1.04 0.21
C VAL A 56 0.29 -0.34 -0.89
N GLY A 57 -0.72 -1.01 -1.47
CA GLY A 57 -1.58 -0.41 -2.49
C GLY A 57 -2.32 0.84 -1.99
N ALA A 58 -2.97 0.74 -0.82
CA ALA A 58 -3.68 1.88 -0.23
C ALA A 58 -2.75 3.06 0.07
N CYS A 59 -1.58 2.78 0.66
CA CYS A 59 -0.62 3.83 1.00
C CYS A 59 0.01 4.46 -0.25
N THR A 60 0.27 3.66 -1.29
CA THR A 60 0.71 4.15 -2.60
C THR A 60 -0.29 5.13 -3.17
N TRP A 61 -1.59 4.79 -3.14
CA TRP A 61 -2.64 5.69 -3.63
C TRP A 61 -2.60 7.03 -2.88
N ILE A 62 -2.52 7.00 -1.56
CA ILE A 62 -2.43 8.19 -0.72
C ILE A 62 -1.18 9.03 -1.01
N PHE A 63 -0.01 8.41 -1.19
CA PHE A 63 1.22 9.13 -1.50
C PHE A 63 1.13 9.83 -2.86
N GLU A 64 0.55 9.18 -3.87
CA GLU A 64 0.36 9.78 -5.19
C GLU A 64 -0.65 10.95 -5.17
N ILE A 65 -1.72 10.86 -4.37
CA ILE A 65 -2.60 12.01 -4.11
C ILE A 65 -1.83 13.16 -3.48
N ASN A 66 -0.96 12.88 -2.51
CA ASN A 66 -0.15 13.91 -1.86
C ASN A 66 0.85 14.57 -2.82
N LYS A 67 1.29 13.86 -3.87
CA LYS A 67 2.05 14.41 -5.01
C LYS A 67 1.21 15.20 -6.02
N ASN A 68 -0.06 15.48 -5.70
CA ASN A 68 -1.01 16.22 -6.52
C ASN A 68 -1.42 15.52 -7.83
N LYS A 69 -1.31 14.18 -7.90
CA LYS A 69 -1.89 13.45 -9.03
C LYS A 69 -3.41 13.46 -8.99
N GLU A 70 -4.01 13.33 -10.17
CA GLU A 70 -5.45 13.13 -10.31
C GLU A 70 -5.86 11.83 -9.60
N THR A 71 -7.03 11.78 -8.98
CA THR A 71 -7.47 10.66 -8.13
C THR A 71 -7.48 9.32 -8.86
N GLY A 72 -7.97 9.31 -10.11
CA GLY A 72 -7.98 8.13 -10.96
C GLY A 72 -6.59 7.74 -11.47
N GLU A 73 -5.71 8.71 -11.74
CA GLU A 73 -4.31 8.43 -12.08
C GLU A 73 -3.57 7.81 -10.88
N ALA A 74 -3.71 8.40 -9.70
CA ALA A 74 -3.12 7.91 -8.46
C ALA A 74 -3.60 6.48 -8.14
N LEU A 75 -4.89 6.18 -8.36
CA LEU A 75 -5.43 4.83 -8.17
C LEU A 75 -4.85 3.83 -9.19
N LYS A 76 -4.73 4.20 -10.46
CA LYS A 76 -4.10 3.34 -11.49
C LYS A 76 -2.65 2.98 -11.16
N ILE A 77 -1.90 3.94 -10.61
CA ILE A 77 -0.52 3.70 -10.15
C ILE A 77 -0.52 2.72 -8.97
N ALA A 78 -1.38 2.95 -7.97
CA ALA A 78 -1.53 2.06 -6.83
C ALA A 78 -1.92 0.63 -7.22
N ASP A 79 -2.86 0.49 -8.16
CA ASP A 79 -3.28 -0.81 -8.70
C ASP A 79 -2.12 -1.51 -9.42
N SER A 80 -1.34 -0.78 -10.21
CA SER A 80 -0.18 -1.33 -10.92
C SER A 80 0.87 -1.87 -9.94
N VAL A 81 1.13 -1.12 -8.86
CA VAL A 81 2.01 -1.54 -7.77
C VAL A 81 1.46 -2.77 -7.04
N LEU A 82 0.17 -2.78 -6.71
CA LEU A 82 -0.49 -3.91 -6.06
C LEU A 82 -0.42 -5.18 -6.94
N ILE A 83 -0.70 -5.06 -8.23
CA ILE A 83 -0.64 -6.18 -9.18
C ILE A 83 0.79 -6.73 -9.28
N ALA A 84 1.80 -5.87 -9.40
CA ALA A 84 3.20 -6.29 -9.44
C ALA A 84 3.61 -7.05 -8.16
N LEU A 85 3.18 -6.56 -6.99
CA LEU A 85 3.42 -7.24 -5.70
C LEU A 85 2.77 -8.62 -5.65
N LEU A 86 1.49 -8.71 -6.04
CA LEU A 86 0.76 -9.98 -6.01
C LEU A 86 1.38 -11.00 -6.98
N LYS A 87 1.72 -10.58 -8.20
CA LYS A 87 2.40 -11.43 -9.19
C LYS A 87 3.75 -11.93 -8.69
N GLY A 88 4.59 -11.01 -8.20
CA GLY A 88 5.92 -11.35 -7.70
C GLY A 88 5.89 -12.35 -6.54
N ASN A 89 4.80 -12.38 -5.77
CA ASN A 89 4.64 -13.25 -4.62
C ASN A 89 3.70 -14.44 -4.90
N ASN A 90 3.32 -14.68 -6.16
CA ASN A 90 2.41 -15.75 -6.58
C ASN A 90 1.08 -15.78 -5.79
N LEU A 91 0.51 -14.60 -5.54
CA LEU A 91 -0.74 -14.43 -4.80
C LEU A 91 -1.90 -14.17 -5.76
N ASP A 92 -3.02 -14.85 -5.56
CA ASP A 92 -4.27 -14.55 -6.25
C ASP A 92 -5.12 -13.62 -5.39
N LEU A 93 -5.39 -12.41 -5.88
CA LEU A 93 -6.24 -11.44 -5.17
C LEU A 93 -7.63 -12.00 -4.88
N LYS A 94 -8.16 -12.90 -5.72
CA LYS A 94 -9.49 -13.50 -5.49
C LYS A 94 -9.53 -14.39 -4.25
N SER A 95 -8.38 -14.93 -3.82
CA SER A 95 -8.33 -15.78 -2.62
C SER A 95 -8.59 -14.99 -1.34
N MET A 96 -8.64 -13.65 -1.40
CA MET A 96 -9.00 -12.81 -0.26
C MET A 96 -10.49 -12.76 0.04
N LEU A 97 -11.32 -13.25 -0.88
CA LEU A 97 -12.78 -13.15 -0.81
C LEU A 97 -13.40 -14.44 -0.26
N GLU A 98 -14.45 -14.27 0.53
CA GLU A 98 -15.42 -15.30 0.89
C GLU A 98 -16.39 -15.57 -0.28
N LYS A 99 -17.18 -16.64 -0.17
CA LYS A 99 -18.15 -17.06 -1.22
C LYS A 99 -19.21 -15.99 -1.52
N ASP A 100 -19.54 -15.16 -0.54
CA ASP A 100 -20.47 -14.04 -0.67
C ASP A 100 -19.84 -12.79 -1.33
N GLY A 101 -18.53 -12.83 -1.61
CA GLY A 101 -17.77 -11.75 -2.23
C GLY A 101 -17.24 -10.71 -1.25
N LEU A 102 -17.39 -10.91 0.06
CA LEU A 102 -16.79 -10.07 1.11
C LEU A 102 -15.32 -10.48 1.35
N ILE A 103 -14.49 -9.54 1.82
CA ILE A 103 -13.11 -9.88 2.19
C ILE A 103 -13.13 -10.68 3.49
N LYS A 104 -12.32 -11.74 3.59
CA LYS A 104 -12.16 -12.54 4.81
C LYS A 104 -11.80 -11.65 6.01
N ASN A 105 -12.39 -11.93 7.17
CA ASN A 105 -12.25 -11.07 8.35
C ASN A 105 -10.79 -10.90 8.84
N ASN A 106 -9.97 -11.94 8.78
CA ASN A 106 -8.55 -11.88 9.12
C ASN A 106 -7.79 -10.91 8.20
N ILE A 107 -8.00 -11.01 6.89
CA ILE A 107 -7.40 -10.10 5.90
C ILE A 107 -7.88 -8.68 6.12
N LYS A 108 -9.18 -8.47 6.35
CA LYS A 108 -9.76 -7.14 6.57
C LYS A 108 -9.15 -6.46 7.80
N LYS A 109 -8.97 -7.20 8.90
CA LYS A 109 -8.33 -6.71 10.13
C LYS A 109 -6.87 -6.36 9.90
N GLU A 110 -6.09 -7.27 9.31
CA GLU A 110 -4.67 -7.04 9.09
C GLU A 110 -4.42 -5.94 8.06
N ALA A 111 -5.16 -5.91 6.96
CA ALA A 111 -5.04 -4.85 5.96
C ALA A 111 -5.39 -3.49 6.59
N THR A 112 -6.45 -3.41 7.41
CA THR A 112 -6.77 -2.18 8.14
C THR A 112 -5.62 -1.72 9.03
N TYR A 113 -4.98 -2.64 9.76
CA TYR A 113 -3.80 -2.34 10.56
C TYR A 113 -2.65 -1.81 9.70
N ARG A 114 -2.33 -2.48 8.58
CA ARG A 114 -1.25 -2.07 7.66
C ARG A 114 -1.50 -0.72 6.99
N ILE A 115 -2.73 -0.47 6.52
CA ILE A 115 -3.09 0.81 5.90
C ILE A 115 -2.93 1.97 6.90
N ASN A 116 -3.18 1.73 8.18
CA ASN A 116 -2.99 2.77 9.20
C ASN A 116 -1.52 3.20 9.38
N PHE A 117 -0.52 2.48 8.85
CA PHE A 117 0.85 2.99 8.84
C PHE A 117 1.02 4.28 8.03
N CYS A 118 0.19 4.51 7.01
CA CYS A 118 0.18 5.78 6.27
C CYS A 118 -0.89 6.78 6.77
N ARG A 119 -1.49 6.59 7.96
CA ARG A 119 -2.55 7.46 8.51
C ARG A 119 -2.22 8.95 8.44
N LYS A 120 -0.99 9.33 8.77
CA LYS A 120 -0.53 10.74 8.71
C LYS A 120 -0.61 11.30 7.30
N GLU A 121 -0.21 10.51 6.31
CA GLU A 121 -0.27 10.90 4.90
C GLU A 121 -1.72 10.84 4.39
N THR A 122 -2.54 9.90 4.87
CA THR A 122 -3.97 9.85 4.58
C THR A 122 -4.64 11.15 5.03
N LYS A 123 -4.36 11.62 6.25
CA LYS A 123 -4.90 12.88 6.78
C LYS A 123 -4.60 14.08 5.87
N LYS A 124 -3.40 14.16 5.32
CA LYS A 124 -2.99 15.19 4.36
C LYS A 124 -3.67 15.06 3.00
N ALA A 125 -3.99 13.84 2.59
CA ALA A 125 -4.62 13.53 1.31
C ALA A 125 -6.14 13.79 1.29
N ILE A 126 -6.82 13.70 2.45
CA ILE A 126 -8.28 13.85 2.54
C ILE A 126 -8.79 15.15 1.85
N PRO A 127 -8.23 16.34 2.12
CA PRO A 127 -8.68 17.57 1.44
C PRO A 127 -8.48 17.56 -0.07
N LYS A 128 -7.49 16.80 -0.57
CA LYS A 128 -7.22 16.66 -2.01
C LYS A 128 -8.16 15.66 -2.69
N LEU A 129 -8.56 14.60 -1.96
CA LEU A 129 -9.52 13.61 -2.41
C LEU A 129 -10.93 14.18 -2.53
N ILE A 130 -11.32 15.03 -1.58
CA ILE A 130 -12.67 15.60 -1.51
C ILE A 130 -12.72 16.91 -2.30
N LYS A 131 -12.89 16.78 -3.62
CA LYS A 131 -13.00 17.93 -4.52
C LYS A 131 -14.36 18.66 -4.41
N LYS A 132 -15.40 17.99 -3.93
CA LYS A 132 -16.76 18.55 -3.78
C LYS A 132 -17.39 18.07 -2.48
N LEU A 133 -17.86 19.02 -1.69
CA LEU A 133 -18.69 18.79 -0.51
C LEU A 133 -20.15 19.15 -0.82
N PRO A 134 -21.12 18.47 -0.20
CA PRO A 134 -22.51 18.93 -0.22
C PRO A 134 -22.62 20.36 0.32
N GLN A 135 -23.63 21.11 -0.14
CA GLN A 135 -23.85 22.48 0.29
C GLN A 135 -24.02 22.55 1.82
N GLY A 136 -23.31 23.47 2.47
CA GLY A 136 -23.32 23.62 3.93
C GLY A 136 -22.40 22.68 4.70
N VAL A 137 -21.70 21.76 4.02
CA VAL A 137 -20.71 20.87 4.66
C VAL A 137 -19.31 21.47 4.57
N VAL A 138 -18.66 21.61 5.73
CA VAL A 138 -17.28 22.06 5.85
C VAL A 138 -16.38 20.87 6.15
N LEU A 139 -15.20 20.85 5.53
CA LEU A 139 -14.14 19.89 5.83
C LEU A 139 -13.26 20.43 6.95
N ASP A 140 -13.82 20.46 8.16
CA ASP A 140 -13.10 20.82 9.38
C ASP A 140 -12.15 19.70 9.85
N GLU A 141 -11.36 19.99 10.88
CA GLU A 141 -10.36 19.04 11.41
C GLU A 141 -10.99 17.75 11.93
N GLU A 142 -12.15 17.83 12.57
CA GLU A 142 -12.88 16.67 13.09
C GLU A 142 -13.33 15.76 11.94
N ARG A 143 -13.90 16.34 10.87
CA ARG A 143 -14.31 15.60 9.69
C ARG A 143 -13.12 15.00 8.96
N ILE A 144 -12.00 15.72 8.85
CA ILE A 144 -10.75 15.18 8.29
C ILE A 144 -10.28 13.97 9.12
N GLU A 145 -10.31 14.05 10.44
CA GLU A 145 -9.92 12.96 11.32
C GLU A 145 -10.83 11.73 11.18
N ASN A 146 -12.14 11.96 11.11
CA ASN A 146 -13.15 10.92 10.90
C ASN A 146 -13.00 10.25 9.52
N LEU A 147 -12.76 11.03 8.46
CA LEU A 147 -12.50 10.47 7.14
C LEU A 147 -11.19 9.68 7.08
N THR A 148 -10.17 10.15 7.81
CA THR A 148 -8.90 9.44 7.95
C THR A 148 -9.08 8.12 8.68
N SER A 149 -9.94 8.05 9.71
CA SER A 149 -10.19 6.81 10.46
C SER A 149 -10.96 5.75 9.67
N VAL A 150 -11.88 6.16 8.81
CA VAL A 150 -12.67 5.23 7.98
C VAL A 150 -11.99 4.85 6.67
N PHE A 151 -10.95 5.59 6.24
CA PHE A 151 -10.26 5.36 4.97
C PHE A 151 -9.84 3.89 4.72
N PRO A 152 -9.25 3.15 5.67
CA PRO A 152 -8.87 1.76 5.44
C PRO A 152 -10.06 0.88 5.04
N LEU A 153 -11.18 1.02 5.74
CA LEU A 153 -12.40 0.27 5.45
C LEU A 153 -13.01 0.70 4.11
N GLN A 154 -12.98 2.01 3.81
CA GLN A 154 -13.45 2.53 2.53
C GLN A 154 -12.65 1.94 1.37
N TYR A 155 -11.32 1.93 1.45
CA TYR A 155 -10.44 1.34 0.44
C TYR A 155 -10.76 -0.16 0.22
N LEU A 156 -10.89 -0.94 1.30
CA LEU A 156 -11.20 -2.36 1.20
C LEU A 156 -12.59 -2.62 0.59
N SER A 157 -13.57 -1.77 0.89
CA SER A 157 -14.93 -1.90 0.34
C SER A 157 -14.97 -1.75 -1.18
N MET A 158 -14.01 -1.05 -1.79
CA MET A 158 -13.90 -0.95 -3.26
C MET A 158 -13.74 -2.33 -3.91
N PHE A 159 -12.95 -3.22 -3.30
CA PHE A 159 -12.78 -4.59 -3.81
C PHE A 159 -14.05 -5.44 -3.61
N GLU A 160 -14.73 -5.30 -2.47
CA GLU A 160 -15.99 -5.99 -2.18
C GLU A 160 -17.13 -5.52 -3.13
N GLN A 161 -17.10 -4.26 -3.58
CA GLN A 161 -18.03 -3.75 -4.58
C GLN A 161 -17.70 -4.33 -5.97
N MET A 162 -16.43 -4.29 -6.37
CA MET A 162 -15.99 -4.83 -7.66
C MET A 162 -16.27 -6.32 -7.82
N SER A 163 -16.23 -7.10 -6.73
CA SER A 163 -16.56 -8.53 -6.76
C SER A 163 -18.05 -8.77 -7.04
N LYS A 164 -18.93 -7.92 -6.50
CA LYS A 164 -20.39 -8.02 -6.68
C LYS A 164 -20.85 -7.63 -8.09
N TYR A 165 -20.18 -6.69 -8.74
CA TYR A 165 -20.50 -6.27 -10.11
C TYR A 165 -20.06 -7.25 -11.19
N LYS A 166 -19.21 -8.25 -10.86
CA LYS A 166 -18.74 -9.28 -11.81
C LYS A 166 -19.51 -10.60 -11.73
N LYS A 167 -20.60 -10.67 -10.94
CA LYS A 167 -21.60 -11.74 -10.98
C LYS A 167 -22.69 -11.38 -11.99
#